data_AF-A0ABD7GNH7-F1
#
_entry.id   AF-A0ABD7GNH7-F1
#
_cell.length_a   1.000
_cell.length_b   1.000
_cell.length_c   1.000
_cell.angle_alpha   90.00
_cell.angle_beta   90.00
_cell.angle_gamma   90.00
#
_symmetry.space_group_name_H-M   'P 1'
#
loop_
_entity.id
_entity.type
_entity.pdbx_description
1 polymer ?
#
loop_
_entity_poly.entity_id
_entity_poly.type
_entity_poly.pdbx_seq_one_letter_code
_entity_poly.pdbx_strand_id
1 'polypeptide(L)' 'EETFNEAYMMHTTTSPHYGIVASTETAAAMMKGNAGKRLIDGSIERSIKFRKEIKRLKGESDGWFFDVWQPEH' A
#
# COMPACT_ATOMS: atom_id res chain seq x y z
N GLU A 1 -21.50 0.44 23.28
CA GLU A 1 -21.10 1.54 22.38
C GLU A 1 -20.32 2.61 23.13
N GLU A 2 -20.85 3.12 24.25
CA GLU A 2 -20.15 4.09 25.11
C GLU A 2 -18.77 3.63 25.58
N THR A 3 -18.60 2.38 26.06
CA THR A 3 -17.30 1.83 26.47
C THR A 3 -16.24 1.87 25.35
N PHE A 4 -16.65 1.67 24.09
CA PHE A 4 -15.72 1.73 22.96
C PHE A 4 -15.32 3.17 22.65
N ASN A 5 -16.27 4.11 22.73
CA ASN A 5 -15.99 5.53 22.53
C ASN A 5 -15.09 6.10 23.65
N GLU A 6 -15.29 5.66 24.89
CA GLU A 6 -14.39 6.00 26.01
C GLU A 6 -12.96 5.53 25.73
N ALA A 7 -12.77 4.27 25.34
CA ALA A 7 -11.46 3.74 24.96
C ALA A 7 -10.83 4.50 23.77
N TYR A 8 -11.64 4.89 22.77
CA TYR A 8 -11.17 5.70 21.64
C TYR A 8 -10.69 7.10 22.10
N MET A 9 -11.44 7.74 22.99
CA MET A 9 -11.08 9.06 23.54
C MET A 9 -9.84 9.01 24.44
N MET A 10 -9.58 7.90 25.15
CA MET A 10 -8.35 7.74 25.95
C MET A 10 -7.06 7.89 25.12
N HIS A 11 -7.13 7.65 23.81
CA HIS A 11 -5.99 7.70 22.90
C HIS A 11 -6.06 8.79 21.83
N THR A 12 -7.17 9.53 21.76
CA THR A 12 -7.36 10.57 20.75
C THR A 12 -7.21 11.94 21.38
N THR A 13 -6.41 12.81 20.77
CA THR A 13 -6.27 14.20 21.21
C THR A 13 -7.63 14.92 21.19
N THR A 14 -7.87 15.79 22.18
CA THR A 14 -9.05 16.66 22.22
C THR A 14 -9.01 17.78 21.17
N SER A 15 -7.86 17.95 20.50
CA SER A 15 -7.64 18.91 19.42
C SER A 15 -7.20 18.18 18.14
N PRO A 16 -8.11 17.50 17.42
CA PRO A 16 -7.76 16.74 16.22
C PRO A 16 -7.37 17.67 15.06
N HIS A 17 -6.41 17.23 14.24
CA HIS A 17 -6.03 17.98 13.05
C HIS A 17 -6.97 17.66 11.88
N TYR A 18 -7.85 18.60 11.54
CA TYR A 18 -8.87 18.41 10.51
C TYR A 18 -8.30 18.09 9.12
N GLY A 19 -7.08 18.53 8.80
CA GLY A 19 -6.40 18.14 7.56
C GLY A 19 -6.16 16.63 7.46
N ILE A 20 -5.84 15.97 8.58
CA ILE A 20 -5.66 14.51 8.64
C ILE A 20 -7.02 13.79 8.57
N VAL A 21 -8.06 14.36 9.18
CA VAL A 21 -9.42 13.81 9.10
C VAL A 21 -9.92 13.86 7.64
N ALA A 22 -9.78 15.02 6.99
CA ALA A 22 -10.16 15.19 5.60
C ALA A 22 -9.33 14.31 4.64
N SER A 23 -8.04 14.13 4.89
CA SER A 23 -7.20 13.24 4.06
C SER A 23 -7.60 11.77 4.23
N THR A 24 -8.03 11.36 5.41
CA THR A 24 -8.56 10.00 5.67
C THR A 24 -9.83 9.75 4.85
N GLU A 25 -10.77 10.70 4.83
CA GLU A 25 -11.97 10.59 4.00
C GLU A 25 -11.64 10.64 2.49
N THR A 26 -10.72 11.52 2.11
CA THR A 26 -10.26 11.64 0.72
C THR A 26 -9.61 10.34 0.24
N ALA A 27 -8.81 9.67 1.06
CA ALA A 27 -8.21 8.38 0.73
C ALA A 27 -9.29 7.32 0.47
N ALA A 28 -10.35 7.28 1.28
CA ALA A 28 -11.50 6.40 1.03
C ALA A 28 -12.20 6.74 -0.31
N ALA A 29 -12.37 8.04 -0.62
CA ALA A 29 -12.95 8.48 -1.88
C ALA A 29 -12.08 8.11 -3.09
N MET A 30 -10.74 8.24 -3.01
CA MET A 30 -9.81 7.83 -4.06
C MET A 30 -9.91 6.34 -4.37
N MET A 31 -10.17 5.51 -3.36
CA MET A 31 -10.29 4.06 -3.51
C MET A 31 -11.68 3.60 -3.97
N LYS A 32 -12.66 4.50 -4.09
CA LYS A 32 -14.03 4.14 -4.41
C LYS A 32 -14.18 3.77 -5.89
N GLY A 33 -14.81 2.62 -6.15
CA GLY A 33 -15.21 2.17 -7.49
C GLY A 33 -14.04 1.83 -8.42
N ASN A 34 -14.24 2.01 -9.72
CA ASN A 34 -13.28 1.58 -10.74
C ASN A 34 -11.96 2.35 -10.71
N ALA A 35 -11.97 3.60 -10.23
CA ALA A 35 -10.75 4.39 -10.08
C ALA A 35 -9.79 3.75 -9.06
N GLY A 36 -10.31 3.42 -7.87
CA GLY A 36 -9.54 2.73 -6.83
C GLY A 36 -9.01 1.37 -7.30
N LYS A 37 -9.85 0.58 -7.95
CA LYS A 37 -9.43 -0.71 -8.52
C LYS A 37 -8.25 -0.56 -9.48
N ARG A 38 -8.30 0.40 -10.40
CA ARG A 38 -7.20 0.68 -11.35
C ARG A 38 -5.91 1.13 -10.66
N LEU A 39 -6.01 1.91 -9.57
CA LEU A 39 -4.84 2.36 -8.81
C LEU A 39 -4.10 1.18 -8.15
N ILE A 40 -4.86 0.26 -7.55
CA ILE A 40 -4.32 -0.94 -6.92
C ILE A 40 -3.79 -1.91 -7.97
N ASP A 41 -4.59 -2.23 -8.99
CA ASP A 41 -4.22 -3.16 -10.07
C ASP A 41 -2.94 -2.69 -10.76
N GLY A 42 -2.85 -1.41 -11.13
CA GLY A 42 -1.65 -0.85 -11.76
C GLY A 42 -0.42 -0.87 -10.85
N SER A 43 -0.60 -0.78 -9.52
CA SER A 43 0.51 -0.88 -8.57
C SER A 43 1.00 -2.33 -8.44
N ILE A 44 0.08 -3.30 -8.37
CA ILE A 44 0.39 -4.73 -8.37
C ILE A 44 1.10 -5.13 -9.67
N GLU A 45 0.59 -4.71 -10.82
CA GLU A 45 1.19 -4.99 -12.13
C GLU A 45 2.63 -4.47 -12.22
N ARG A 46 2.87 -3.23 -11.75
CA ARG A 46 4.22 -2.66 -11.70
C ARG A 46 5.14 -3.43 -10.77
N SER A 47 4.66 -3.83 -9.58
CA SER A 47 5.43 -4.64 -8.64
C SER A 47 5.79 -6.01 -9.23
N ILE A 48 4.85 -6.68 -9.92
CA ILE A 48 5.11 -7.95 -10.60
C ILE A 48 6.11 -7.76 -11.74
N LYS A 49 5.94 -6.71 -12.54
CA LYS A 49 6.86 -6.39 -13.64
C LYS A 49 8.29 -6.18 -13.12
N PHE A 50 8.46 -5.42 -12.04
CA PHE A 50 9.76 -5.22 -11.40
C PHE A 50 10.38 -6.53 -10.91
N ARG A 51 9.59 -7.39 -10.26
CA ARG A 51 10.06 -8.71 -9.79
C ARG A 51 10.56 -9.60 -10.94
N LYS A 52 9.80 -9.65 -12.04
CA LYS A 52 10.20 -10.39 -13.25
C LYS A 52 11.48 -9.81 -13.85
N GLU A 53 11.61 -8.49 -13.85
CA GLU A 53 12.78 -7.82 -14.39
C GLU A 53 14.05 -8.12 -13.60
N ILE A 54 13.99 -8.13 -12.27
CA ILE A 54 15.14 -8.53 -11.44
C ILE A 54 15.55 -9.98 -11.71
N LYS A 55 14.58 -10.90 -11.83
CA LYS A 55 14.88 -12.31 -12.17
C LYS A 55 15.47 -12.46 -13.58
N ARG A 56 14.97 -11.70 -14.55
CA ARG A 56 15.50 -11.65 -15.93
C ARG A 56 16.96 -11.17 -15.93
N LEU A 57 17.22 -10.02 -15.31
CA LEU A 57 18.56 -9.46 -15.22
C LEU A 57 19.52 -10.36 -14.45
N LYS A 58 19.06 -11.04 -13.39
CA LYS A 58 19.85 -12.05 -12.68
C LYS A 58 20.29 -13.19 -13.59
N GLY A 59 19.43 -13.65 -14.50
CA GLY A 59 19.75 -14.71 -15.47
C GLY A 59 20.67 -14.26 -16.62
N GLU A 60 20.66 -12.97 -16.95
CA GLU A 60 21.50 -12.38 -18.00
C GLU A 60 22.84 -11.84 -17.49
N SER A 61 22.97 -11.62 -16.18
CA SER A 61 24.18 -11.11 -15.56
C SER A 61 25.21 -12.21 -15.37
N ASP A 62 26.45 -11.95 -15.77
CA ASP A 62 27.57 -12.86 -15.52
C ASP A 62 28.18 -12.55 -14.15
N GLY A 63 28.01 -13.47 -13.19
CA GLY A 63 28.46 -13.31 -11.80
C GLY A 63 27.34 -13.01 -10.80
N TRP A 64 27.68 -12.33 -9.71
CA TRP A 64 26.71 -12.03 -8.64
C TRP A 64 25.71 -10.95 -9.06
N PHE A 65 24.43 -11.17 -8.75
CA PHE A 65 23.37 -10.19 -8.93
C PHE A 65 22.35 -10.24 -7.79
N PHE A 66 21.56 -9.18 -7.65
CA PHE A 66 20.47 -9.11 -6.69
C PHE A 66 19.42 -10.19 -6.93
N ASP A 67 18.78 -10.63 -5.86
CA ASP A 67 17.66 -11.56 -5.93
C ASP A 67 16.45 -11.02 -5.17
N VAL A 68 15.28 -11.54 -5.53
CA VAL A 68 14.01 -11.20 -4.90
C VAL A 68 13.57 -12.35 -4.00
N TRP A 69 13.20 -12.01 -2.76
CA TRP A 69 12.52 -12.96 -1.87
C TRP A 69 11.06 -13.15 -2.35
N GLN A 70 10.82 -14.27 -3.01
CA GLN A 70 9.54 -14.68 -3.57
C GLN A 70 9.56 -16.18 -3.90
N PRO A 71 8.41 -16.79 -4.21
CA PRO A 71 8.36 -18.17 -4.72
C PRO A 71 9.23 -18.36 -5.97
N GLU A 72 9.72 -19.58 -6.17
CA GLU A 72 10.55 -19.91 -7.34
C GLU A 72 9.73 -20.00 -8.64
N HIS A 73 8.40 -20.17 -8.52
CA HIS A 73 7.44 -20.27 -9.62
C HIS A 73 6.51 -19.06 -9.68
#